data_AF-A0A3R6A1K8-F1
#
_entry.id   AF-A0A3R6A1K8-F1
#
_cell.length_a   1.000
_cell.length_b   1.000
_cell.length_c   1.000
_cell.angle_alpha   90.00
_cell.angle_beta   90.00
_cell.angle_gamma   90.00
#
_symmetry.space_group_name_H-M   'P 1'
#
loop_
_entity.id
_entity.type
_entity.pdbx_description
1 polymer ?
#
loop_
_entity_poly.entity_id
_entity_poly.type
_entity_poly.pdbx_seq_one_letter_code
_entity_poly.pdbx_strand_id
1 'polypeptide(L)'
;MLKKDKLRYNEYFDMQSIFDELYQQSRNNNNFYKLMEVIGSKQNIRLAYRNLKGNTGSKTKGTDGKTIEDISKLNDEMLIKEVRARLEDYNPLPVRRVYIPKPGSDKKRPLGIPTIWDRLIQQCILQVLEPICEPKFHNHSYGFRPNRSTHHAVSRMVSLINLGKHYYCVDIDIKGFFDNVNHGKLMKQIWNLGIRDKRLLCIISKLLKCEIEGEGIPTKGTPQGGILSPLLSNIVLNELDWWISDQWETYMPRKGNNKGFANYARQYTNLKDGYIVRYADDFKIMCRTYPEAQRYYHAVVDFLNNRLGLEISPEKSKVTNLKKNSSDFLGFKIKAVPQGKSKYGYVAKTDMCEKALKKSKANLRQKILEIQNHTNAEEVKKYNSAVTGIQNYYRIATNVYNNLTEVDYALLRTRNNRLRKKAKIVRFCETPSDFKKKTTGIRDCKKIYRIMDIHMLPITGVHHKSPMNFSQEICNYTEKGRKKIHNNQRAVESSKLKAFQMFLNDEDTIEFRNNMVSKFVAQYGKCYITGNELEPENAVGIRIKPRERNGTDDYSNIVIVSKAVIPLIEDTNADYCSSLSEKQKVKLNRLRRARKLKPVKGTCKLA
;
A
#
# COMPACT_ATOMS: atom_id res chain seq x y z
N MET A 1 -14.10 -3.38 -3.39
CA MET A 1 -13.50 -2.02 -3.39
C MET A 1 -12.75 -1.84 -2.08
N LEU A 2 -11.42 -1.91 -2.10
CA LEU A 2 -10.62 -1.54 -0.94
C LEU A 2 -10.68 -0.01 -0.82
N LYS A 3 -11.32 0.45 0.24
CA LYS A 3 -11.34 1.86 0.66
C LYS A 3 -9.89 2.28 0.90
N LYS A 4 -9.49 3.49 0.47
CA LYS A 4 -8.13 3.99 0.72
C LYS A 4 -8.10 4.62 2.10
N ASP A 5 -7.83 3.80 3.11
CA ASP A 5 -7.88 4.20 4.52
C ASP A 5 -6.98 5.41 4.84
N LYS A 6 -5.82 5.53 4.19
CA LYS A 6 -4.90 6.68 4.37
C LYS A 6 -5.57 8.05 4.11
N LEU A 7 -6.31 8.18 3.00
CA LEU A 7 -6.93 9.48 2.66
C LEU A 7 -7.98 9.87 3.69
N ARG A 8 -8.76 8.89 4.16
CA ARG A 8 -9.74 9.08 5.23
C ARG A 8 -9.07 9.46 6.54
N TYR A 9 -7.94 8.85 6.87
CA TYR A 9 -7.22 9.23 8.08
C TYR A 9 -6.73 10.68 8.00
N ASN A 10 -6.25 11.15 6.85
CA ASN A 10 -5.89 12.56 6.69
C ASN A 10 -7.06 13.50 6.97
N GLU A 11 -8.26 13.15 6.47
CA GLU A 11 -9.50 13.90 6.74
C GLU A 11 -9.90 13.82 8.22
N TYR A 12 -9.78 12.64 8.83
CA TYR A 12 -10.14 12.44 10.24
C TYR A 12 -9.26 13.27 11.17
N PHE A 13 -7.97 13.42 10.86
CA PHE A 13 -7.03 14.14 11.71
C PHE A 13 -6.79 15.58 11.23
N ASP A 14 -7.65 16.14 10.36
CA ASP A 14 -7.62 17.55 9.89
C ASP A 14 -6.27 17.96 9.25
N MET A 15 -5.60 17.02 8.57
CA MET A 15 -4.31 17.27 7.91
C MET A 15 -4.44 17.46 6.40
N GLN A 16 -5.61 17.16 5.81
CA GLN A 16 -5.78 17.16 4.36
C GLN A 16 -5.61 18.56 3.74
N SER A 17 -6.11 19.61 4.39
CA SER A 17 -5.95 21.00 3.94
C SER A 17 -4.48 21.42 3.92
N ILE A 18 -3.74 21.11 5.00
CA ILE A 18 -2.30 21.37 5.11
C ILE A 18 -1.53 20.63 4.01
N PHE A 19 -1.84 19.36 3.76
CA PHE A 19 -1.18 18.59 2.71
C PHE A 19 -1.49 19.11 1.30
N ASP A 20 -2.71 19.60 1.06
CA ASP A 20 -3.07 20.24 -0.20
C ASP A 20 -2.28 21.54 -0.40
N GLU A 21 -2.15 22.35 0.64
CA GLU A 21 -1.37 23.59 0.61
C GLU A 21 0.12 23.30 0.32
N LEU A 22 0.74 22.37 1.04
CA LEU A 22 2.12 21.95 0.79
C LEU A 22 2.34 21.46 -0.64
N TYR A 23 1.37 20.71 -1.18
CA TYR A 23 1.41 20.24 -2.56
C TYR A 23 1.36 21.40 -3.56
N GLN A 24 0.46 22.39 -3.36
CA GLN A 24 0.37 23.56 -4.25
C GLN A 24 1.62 24.44 -4.16
N GLN A 25 2.11 24.72 -2.95
CA GLN A 25 3.34 25.46 -2.74
C GLN A 25 4.53 24.78 -3.43
N SER A 26 4.63 23.45 -3.32
CA SER A 26 5.69 22.69 -3.98
C SER A 26 5.55 22.78 -5.50
N ARG A 27 4.34 22.65 -6.04
CA ARG A 27 4.07 22.82 -7.47
C ARG A 27 4.52 24.19 -8.00
N ASN A 28 4.40 25.23 -7.18
CA ASN A 28 4.85 26.59 -7.49
C ASN A 28 6.37 26.80 -7.29
N ASN A 29 7.13 25.76 -6.96
CA ASN A 29 8.57 25.81 -6.65
C ASN A 29 8.93 26.63 -5.40
N ASN A 30 8.02 26.73 -4.43
CA ASN A 30 8.32 27.42 -3.18
C ASN A 30 9.35 26.63 -2.33
N ASN A 31 10.10 27.37 -1.51
CA ASN A 31 10.99 26.80 -0.51
C ASN A 31 10.28 26.68 0.85
N PHE A 32 10.59 25.60 1.59
CA PHE A 32 9.97 25.25 2.86
C PHE A 32 10.99 25.34 4.00
N TYR A 33 10.79 26.29 4.92
CA TYR A 33 11.75 26.58 6.00
C TYR A 33 11.27 26.15 7.40
N LYS A 34 9.96 25.93 7.58
CA LYS A 34 9.30 25.69 8.88
C LYS A 34 8.45 24.42 8.85
N LEU A 35 9.06 23.32 8.40
CA LEU A 35 8.35 22.04 8.27
C LEU A 35 8.25 21.31 9.61
N MET A 36 9.20 21.54 10.52
CA MET A 36 9.19 20.91 11.85
C MET A 36 7.95 21.24 12.67
N GLU A 37 7.40 22.45 12.52
CA GLU A 37 6.17 22.89 13.18
C GLU A 37 4.96 22.05 12.72
N VAL A 38 4.90 21.74 11.42
CA VAL A 38 3.86 20.87 10.86
C VAL A 38 4.09 19.42 11.29
N ILE A 39 5.35 18.96 11.25
CA ILE A 39 5.75 17.60 11.64
C ILE A 39 5.40 17.32 13.11
N GLY A 40 5.68 18.28 14.01
CA GLY A 40 5.43 18.22 15.45
C GLY A 40 4.03 18.66 15.88
N SER A 41 3.12 18.93 14.93
CA SER A 41 1.73 19.25 15.24
C SER A 41 1.00 18.06 15.87
N LYS A 42 0.07 18.34 16.80
CA LYS A 42 -0.74 17.32 17.49
C LYS A 42 -1.48 16.43 16.50
N GLN A 43 -2.03 17.04 15.46
CA GLN A 43 -2.77 16.39 14.37
C GLN A 43 -1.89 15.41 13.59
N ASN A 44 -0.69 15.83 13.17
CA ASN A 44 0.22 14.98 12.41
C ASN A 44 0.74 13.80 13.24
N ILE A 45 1.03 14.01 14.53
CA ILE A 45 1.50 12.93 15.44
C ILE A 45 0.40 11.87 15.61
N ARG A 46 -0.86 12.27 15.81
CA ARG A 46 -2.00 11.35 15.90
C ARG A 46 -2.21 10.57 14.60
N LEU A 47 -2.08 11.25 13.46
CA LEU A 47 -2.15 10.63 12.14
C LEU A 47 -1.00 9.62 11.92
N ALA A 48 0.21 9.96 12.35
CA ALA A 48 1.37 9.08 12.33
C ALA A 48 1.17 7.82 13.15
N TYR A 49 0.67 7.95 14.38
CA TYR A 49 0.31 6.80 15.19
C TYR A 49 -0.74 5.92 14.49
N ARG A 50 -1.79 6.52 13.92
CA ARG A 50 -2.84 5.77 13.20
C ARG A 50 -2.28 4.98 12.02
N ASN A 51 -1.51 5.64 11.17
CA ASN A 51 -0.90 5.03 10.00
C ASN A 51 0.08 3.92 10.41
N LEU A 52 0.88 4.15 11.46
CA LEU A 52 1.83 3.17 11.97
C LEU A 52 1.12 1.94 12.56
N LYS A 53 0.04 2.12 13.32
CA LYS A 53 -0.75 1.03 13.91
C LYS A 53 -1.28 0.05 12.87
N GLY A 54 -1.73 0.57 11.72
CA GLY A 54 -2.22 -0.26 10.62
C GLY A 54 -1.14 -1.01 9.84
N ASN A 55 0.14 -0.65 10.01
CA ASN A 55 1.24 -1.30 9.29
C ASN A 55 1.53 -2.68 9.86
N THR A 56 1.81 -3.67 9.00
CA THR A 56 2.11 -5.06 9.41
C THR A 56 3.35 -5.17 10.30
N GLY A 57 4.28 -4.24 10.18
CA GLY A 57 5.49 -4.18 11.00
C GLY A 57 5.31 -3.58 12.39
N SER A 58 4.12 -3.07 12.75
CA SER A 58 3.88 -2.34 14.01
C SER A 58 4.15 -3.17 15.27
N LYS A 59 3.99 -4.50 15.17
CA LYS A 59 4.27 -5.48 16.23
C LYS A 59 5.71 -5.99 16.25
N THR A 60 6.53 -5.59 15.29
CA THR A 60 7.92 -6.04 15.22
C THR A 60 8.78 -5.20 16.14
N LYS A 61 9.53 -5.86 17.04
CA LYS A 61 10.41 -5.20 18.02
C LYS A 61 11.66 -4.63 17.36
N GLY A 62 12.07 -3.44 17.79
CA GLY A 62 13.39 -2.85 17.51
C GLY A 62 14.46 -3.42 18.44
N THR A 63 15.56 -2.69 18.61
CA THR A 63 16.62 -2.97 19.59
C THR A 63 16.15 -2.78 21.04
N ASP A 64 15.22 -1.86 21.27
CA ASP A 64 14.64 -1.56 22.59
C ASP A 64 13.56 -2.55 23.06
N GLY A 65 13.22 -3.56 22.26
CA GLY A 65 12.19 -4.55 22.59
C GLY A 65 10.75 -4.03 22.59
N LYS A 66 10.52 -2.74 22.30
CA LYS A 66 9.21 -2.09 22.33
C LYS A 66 8.47 -2.23 21.01
N THR A 67 7.14 -2.12 21.07
CA THR A 67 6.20 -2.26 19.95
C THR A 67 5.13 -1.18 19.99
N ILE A 68 4.22 -1.18 19.01
CA ILE A 68 3.06 -0.27 19.02
C ILE A 68 2.16 -0.45 20.24
N GLU A 69 2.16 -1.64 20.87
CA GLU A 69 1.35 -1.93 22.05
C GLU A 69 1.85 -1.14 23.27
N ASP A 70 3.15 -0.84 23.35
CA ASP A 70 3.71 0.01 24.42
C ASP A 70 3.28 1.47 24.26
N ILE A 71 3.20 1.95 23.01
CA ILE A 71 2.69 3.30 22.70
C ILE A 71 1.17 3.35 22.91
N SER A 72 0.45 2.28 22.62
CA SER A 72 -1.04 2.24 22.67
C SER A 72 -1.64 2.57 24.04
N LYS A 73 -0.88 2.32 25.11
CA LYS A 73 -1.27 2.50 26.51
C LYS A 73 -1.08 3.93 27.01
N LEU A 74 -0.30 4.75 26.30
CA LEU A 74 -0.08 6.14 26.68
C LEU A 74 -1.36 6.96 26.44
N ASN A 75 -1.47 8.09 27.15
CA ASN A 75 -2.44 9.12 26.81
C ASN A 75 -1.89 10.01 25.68
N ASP A 76 -2.78 10.80 25.09
CA ASP A 76 -2.45 11.60 23.90
C ASP A 76 -1.39 12.68 24.19
N GLU A 77 -1.44 13.31 25.37
CA GLU A 77 -0.49 14.36 25.76
C GLU A 77 0.93 13.82 25.96
N MET A 78 1.07 12.67 26.63
CA MET A 78 2.36 12.00 26.82
C MET A 78 2.99 11.61 25.49
N LEU A 79 2.19 11.08 24.54
CA LEU A 79 2.68 10.77 23.20
C LEU A 79 3.22 12.01 22.50
N ILE A 80 2.46 13.09 22.52
CA ILE A 80 2.83 14.32 21.82
C ILE A 80 4.08 14.94 22.45
N LYS A 81 4.14 14.97 23.78
CA LYS A 81 5.29 15.47 24.53
C LYS A 81 6.55 14.67 24.20
N GLU A 82 6.47 13.34 24.24
CA GLU A 82 7.58 12.45 23.92
C GLU A 82 8.07 12.63 22.48
N VAL A 83 7.15 12.70 21.51
CA VAL A 83 7.53 12.91 20.10
C VAL A 83 8.17 14.28 19.90
N ARG A 84 7.65 15.35 20.51
CA ARG A 84 8.22 16.70 20.39
C ARG A 84 9.60 16.79 21.02
N ALA A 85 9.78 16.26 22.23
CA ALA A 85 11.09 16.20 22.90
C ALA A 85 12.13 15.49 22.02
N ARG A 86 11.76 14.37 21.40
CA ARG A 86 12.64 13.67 20.45
C ARG A 86 12.89 14.45 19.16
N LEU A 87 11.97 15.26 18.67
CA LEU A 87 12.19 16.07 17.48
C LEU A 87 13.12 17.27 17.77
N GLU A 88 13.13 17.77 19.00
CA GLU A 88 14.02 18.86 19.45
C GLU A 88 15.48 18.40 19.57
N ASP A 89 15.71 17.27 20.25
CA ASP A 89 17.04 16.62 20.32
C ASP A 89 16.99 15.18 19.83
N TYR A 90 16.93 15.03 18.50
CA TYR A 90 16.79 13.71 17.90
C TYR A 90 18.09 12.93 17.92
N ASN A 91 18.13 11.82 18.67
CA ASN A 91 19.22 10.87 18.67
C ASN A 91 18.65 9.45 18.44
N PRO A 92 18.73 8.91 17.20
CA PRO A 92 18.12 7.62 16.87
C PRO A 92 18.83 6.47 17.59
N LEU A 93 18.07 5.47 18.04
CA LEU A 93 18.64 4.25 18.60
C LEU A 93 19.13 3.31 17.48
N PRO A 94 20.11 2.43 17.75
CA PRO A 94 20.63 1.51 16.75
C PRO A 94 19.54 0.66 16.09
N VAL A 95 19.72 0.40 14.80
CA VAL A 95 18.79 -0.36 13.98
C VAL A 95 19.09 -1.86 14.10
N ARG A 96 18.06 -2.66 14.41
CA ARG A 96 18.20 -4.11 14.55
C ARG A 96 18.33 -4.79 13.18
N ARG A 97 19.36 -5.61 13.00
CA ARG A 97 19.61 -6.33 11.74
C ARG A 97 18.83 -7.64 11.66
N VAL A 98 18.12 -7.86 10.55
CA VAL A 98 17.40 -9.11 10.27
C VAL A 98 17.65 -9.55 8.83
N TYR A 99 17.99 -10.82 8.64
CA TYR A 99 18.25 -11.38 7.32
C TYR A 99 17.02 -12.13 6.78
N ILE A 100 16.51 -11.68 5.64
CA ILE A 100 15.39 -12.33 4.93
C ILE A 100 15.96 -13.10 3.72
N PRO A 101 15.63 -14.39 3.52
CA PRO A 101 16.10 -15.13 2.35
C PRO A 101 15.60 -14.48 1.05
N LYS A 102 16.49 -14.27 0.07
CA LYS A 102 16.05 -13.82 -1.26
C LYS A 102 15.34 -14.99 -1.96
N PRO A 103 14.14 -14.78 -2.53
CA PRO A 103 13.45 -15.84 -3.23
C PRO A 103 14.28 -16.38 -4.40
N GLY A 104 14.65 -17.66 -4.36
CA GLY A 104 15.40 -18.35 -5.44
C GLY A 104 16.89 -18.02 -5.49
N SER A 105 17.50 -17.59 -4.39
CA SER A 105 18.95 -17.42 -4.24
C SER A 105 19.38 -17.73 -2.81
N ASP A 106 20.60 -18.25 -2.63
CA ASP A 106 21.19 -18.47 -1.30
C ASP A 106 21.58 -17.16 -0.59
N LYS A 107 21.55 -16.04 -1.32
CA LYS A 107 21.84 -14.71 -0.77
C LYS A 107 20.70 -14.25 0.14
N LYS A 108 21.05 -13.72 1.31
CA LYS A 108 20.10 -13.08 2.22
C LYS A 108 19.98 -11.57 1.89
N ARG A 109 18.81 -11.00 2.11
CA ARG A 109 18.54 -9.55 2.06
C ARG A 109 18.62 -9.03 3.49
N PRO A 110 19.57 -8.15 3.81
CA PRO A 110 19.59 -7.52 5.11
C PRO A 110 18.43 -6.54 5.25
N LEU A 111 17.76 -6.52 6.39
CA LEU A 111 16.73 -5.57 6.77
C LEU A 111 17.18 -4.89 8.07
N GLY A 112 17.08 -3.57 8.10
CA GLY A 112 17.20 -2.79 9.32
C GLY A 112 15.83 -2.46 9.87
N ILE A 113 15.55 -2.88 11.11
CA ILE A 113 14.29 -2.60 11.80
C ILE A 113 14.56 -1.54 12.88
N PRO A 114 14.15 -0.27 12.66
CA PRO A 114 14.28 0.77 13.68
C PRO A 114 13.34 0.52 14.86
N THR A 115 13.56 1.24 15.95
CA THR A 115 12.66 1.22 17.10
C THR A 115 11.26 1.70 16.73
N ILE A 116 10.26 1.41 17.57
CA ILE A 116 8.90 1.86 17.31
C ILE A 116 8.78 3.39 17.33
N TRP A 117 9.53 4.06 18.20
CA TRP A 117 9.59 5.51 18.30
C TRP A 117 10.25 6.16 17.09
N ASP A 118 11.36 5.59 16.61
CA ASP A 118 12.01 6.09 15.38
C ASP A 118 11.11 5.90 14.16
N ARG A 119 10.37 4.79 14.10
CA ARG A 119 9.35 4.59 13.06
C ARG A 119 8.21 5.59 13.16
N LEU A 120 7.77 5.94 14.37
CA LEU A 120 6.75 6.97 14.55
C LEU A 120 7.24 8.34 14.05
N ILE A 121 8.48 8.72 14.38
CA ILE A 121 9.11 9.97 13.91
C ILE A 121 9.26 9.97 12.38
N GLN A 122 9.78 8.89 11.81
CA GLN A 122 9.87 8.73 10.36
C GLN A 122 8.50 8.81 9.69
N GLN A 123 7.44 8.31 10.34
CA GLN A 123 6.08 8.37 9.84
C GLN A 123 5.50 9.79 9.91
N CYS A 124 5.81 10.58 10.94
CA CYS A 124 5.48 12.01 11.03
C CYS A 124 6.15 12.81 9.90
N ILE A 125 7.44 12.54 9.64
CA ILE A 125 8.20 13.19 8.57
C ILE A 125 7.65 12.80 7.19
N LEU A 126 7.40 11.51 6.96
CA LEU A 126 6.93 10.98 5.68
C LEU A 126 5.62 11.66 5.23
N GLN A 127 4.68 11.86 6.15
CA GLN A 127 3.36 12.44 5.83
C GLN A 127 3.45 13.89 5.34
N VAL A 128 4.42 14.65 5.85
CA VAL A 128 4.66 16.04 5.45
C VAL A 128 5.51 16.12 4.17
N LEU A 129 6.48 15.22 3.99
CA LEU A 129 7.34 15.22 2.79
C LEU A 129 6.66 14.64 1.55
N GLU A 130 5.73 13.69 1.71
CA GLU A 130 5.02 13.07 0.58
C GLU A 130 4.29 14.11 -0.31
N PRO A 131 3.46 15.05 0.21
CA PRO A 131 2.82 16.07 -0.62
C PRO A 131 3.81 17.03 -1.28
N ILE A 132 4.96 17.29 -0.65
CA ILE A 132 6.01 18.16 -1.22
C ILE A 132 6.71 17.46 -2.39
N CYS A 133 7.01 16.17 -2.26
CA CYS A 133 7.76 15.42 -3.28
C CYS A 133 6.89 14.95 -4.45
N GLU A 134 5.62 14.59 -4.19
CA GLU A 134 4.71 14.03 -5.18
C GLU A 134 4.54 14.85 -6.49
N PRO A 135 4.42 16.20 -6.48
CA PRO A 135 4.34 16.99 -7.71
C PRO A 135 5.67 17.11 -8.46
N LYS A 136 6.80 16.80 -7.81
CA LYS A 136 8.14 16.84 -8.41
C LYS A 136 8.57 15.51 -9.01
N PHE A 137 7.88 14.42 -8.68
CA PHE A 137 8.21 13.10 -9.18
C PHE A 137 7.73 12.88 -10.61
N HIS A 138 8.59 12.29 -11.44
CA HIS A 138 8.26 11.93 -12.82
C HIS A 138 6.98 11.08 -12.93
N ASN A 139 6.15 11.35 -13.92
CA ASN A 139 4.83 10.75 -14.08
C ASN A 139 4.83 9.22 -14.23
N HIS A 140 5.89 8.65 -14.82
CA HIS A 140 6.05 7.22 -15.08
C HIS A 140 6.96 6.51 -14.06
N SER A 141 7.17 7.14 -12.89
CA SER A 141 7.61 6.49 -11.67
C SER A 141 6.41 6.01 -10.85
N TYR A 142 6.31 4.69 -10.61
CA TYR A 142 5.13 4.06 -9.99
C TYR A 142 5.39 3.50 -8.59
N GLY A 143 6.62 3.10 -8.28
CA GLY A 143 6.95 2.41 -7.04
C GLY A 143 6.82 3.31 -5.80
N PHE A 144 6.28 2.76 -4.71
CA PHE A 144 6.14 3.43 -3.42
C PHE A 144 5.36 4.76 -3.42
N ARG A 145 4.61 5.05 -4.49
CA ARG A 145 3.81 6.27 -4.61
C ARG A 145 2.33 5.99 -4.36
N PRO A 146 1.58 6.95 -3.81
CA PRO A 146 0.16 6.79 -3.58
C PRO A 146 -0.56 6.51 -4.90
N ASN A 147 -1.58 5.65 -4.85
CA ASN A 147 -2.49 5.34 -5.96
C ASN A 147 -1.85 4.67 -7.18
N ARG A 148 -0.54 4.37 -7.15
CA ARG A 148 0.19 3.71 -8.22
C ARG A 148 0.45 2.24 -7.86
N SER A 149 0.37 1.35 -8.84
CA SER A 149 0.49 -0.10 -8.66
C SER A 149 1.40 -0.70 -9.72
N THR A 150 1.86 -1.94 -9.49
CA THR A 150 2.65 -2.68 -10.49
C THR A 150 1.89 -2.83 -11.81
N HIS A 151 0.55 -2.96 -11.75
CA HIS A 151 -0.30 -3.06 -12.94
C HIS A 151 -0.24 -1.80 -13.81
N HIS A 152 -0.08 -0.62 -13.22
CA HIS A 152 0.06 0.62 -14.00
C HIS A 152 1.39 0.68 -14.76
N ALA A 153 2.48 0.23 -14.13
CA ALA A 153 3.78 0.16 -14.78
C ALA A 153 3.76 -0.85 -15.95
N VAL A 154 3.19 -2.03 -15.74
CA VAL A 154 3.00 -3.03 -16.80
C VAL A 154 2.08 -2.49 -17.91
N SER A 155 0.99 -1.79 -17.57
CA SER A 155 0.09 -1.16 -18.56
C SER A 155 0.82 -0.16 -19.45
N ARG A 156 1.70 0.67 -18.88
CA ARG A 156 2.51 1.65 -19.64
C ARG A 156 3.42 0.93 -20.62
N MET A 157 4.15 -0.09 -20.17
CA MET A 157 5.03 -0.88 -21.04
C MET A 157 4.24 -1.56 -22.17
N VAL A 158 3.10 -2.19 -21.86
CA VAL A 158 2.19 -2.79 -22.86
C VAL A 158 1.69 -1.77 -23.87
N SER A 159 1.35 -0.55 -23.41
CA SER A 159 0.89 0.54 -24.28
C SER A 159 2.00 1.03 -25.22
N LEU A 160 3.24 1.11 -24.73
CA LEU A 160 4.41 1.50 -25.53
C LEU A 160 4.73 0.49 -26.64
N ILE A 161 4.49 -0.79 -26.40
CA ILE A 161 4.60 -1.86 -27.40
C ILE A 161 3.44 -1.77 -28.41
N ASN A 162 2.20 -1.75 -27.92
CA ASN A 162 0.99 -1.86 -28.76
C ASN A 162 0.74 -0.61 -29.61
N LEU A 163 0.93 0.58 -29.05
CA LEU A 163 0.62 1.86 -29.70
C LEU A 163 1.88 2.60 -30.13
N GLY A 164 2.94 2.53 -29.31
CA GLY A 164 4.16 3.31 -29.51
C GLY A 164 5.18 2.67 -30.48
N LYS A 165 5.02 1.38 -30.80
CA LYS A 165 5.96 0.58 -31.61
C LYS A 165 7.37 0.49 -30.99
N HIS A 166 7.48 0.54 -29.67
CA HIS A 166 8.75 0.39 -28.95
C HIS A 166 8.99 -1.09 -28.67
N TYR A 167 9.88 -1.70 -29.46
CA TYR A 167 10.16 -3.14 -29.42
C TYR A 167 11.51 -3.48 -28.80
N TYR A 168 12.34 -2.48 -28.49
CA TYR A 168 13.60 -2.68 -27.79
C TYR A 168 13.46 -2.21 -26.34
N CYS A 169 13.87 -3.07 -25.41
CA CYS A 169 13.82 -2.82 -23.98
C CYS A 169 15.25 -2.78 -23.44
N VAL A 170 15.63 -1.68 -22.82
CA VAL A 170 16.87 -1.57 -22.05
C VAL A 170 16.55 -1.96 -20.61
N ASP A 171 17.16 -3.04 -20.15
CA ASP A 171 17.05 -3.56 -18.80
C ASP A 171 18.32 -3.20 -18.02
N ILE A 172 18.20 -2.49 -16.90
CA ILE A 172 19.32 -2.10 -16.05
C ILE A 172 18.99 -2.45 -14.60
N ASP A 173 19.86 -3.24 -13.96
CA ASP A 173 19.72 -3.65 -12.55
C ASP A 173 20.80 -2.94 -11.72
N ILE A 174 20.38 -2.13 -10.73
CA ILE A 174 21.31 -1.43 -9.84
C ILE A 174 21.81 -2.39 -8.75
N LYS A 175 23.12 -2.48 -8.58
CA LYS A 175 23.76 -3.37 -7.60
C LYS A 175 23.58 -2.82 -6.19
N GLY A 176 22.76 -3.50 -5.39
CA GLY A 176 22.58 -3.17 -3.97
C GLY A 176 22.11 -1.73 -3.75
N PHE A 177 21.07 -1.30 -4.47
CA PHE A 177 20.62 0.09 -4.49
C PHE A 177 20.51 0.72 -3.09
N PHE A 178 19.80 0.07 -2.16
CA PHE A 178 19.60 0.57 -0.80
C PHE A 178 20.89 0.70 0.00
N ASP A 179 21.89 -0.15 -0.24
CA ASP A 179 23.15 -0.15 0.50
C ASP A 179 24.16 0.87 -0.04
N ASN A 180 23.96 1.36 -1.27
CA ASN A 180 24.92 2.21 -1.99
C ASN A 180 24.50 3.66 -2.18
N VAL A 181 23.34 4.09 -1.66
CA VAL A 181 22.89 5.49 -1.77
C VAL A 181 23.88 6.46 -1.12
N ASN A 182 24.41 7.41 -1.88
CA ASN A 182 25.32 8.43 -1.34
C ASN A 182 24.54 9.48 -0.51
N HIS A 183 24.87 9.61 0.79
CA HIS A 183 24.18 10.53 1.70
C HIS A 183 24.32 11.99 1.26
N GLY A 184 25.52 12.44 0.88
CA GLY A 184 25.75 13.83 0.47
C GLY A 184 24.96 14.23 -0.77
N LYS A 185 24.88 13.33 -1.77
CA LYS A 185 24.07 13.56 -2.97
C LYS A 185 22.57 13.59 -2.64
N LEU A 186 22.09 12.64 -1.84
CA LEU A 186 20.69 12.62 -1.40
C LEU A 186 20.31 13.91 -0.66
N MET A 187 21.14 14.39 0.26
CA MET A 187 20.88 15.63 0.99
C MET A 187 20.82 16.85 0.05
N LYS A 188 21.69 16.92 -0.96
CA LYS A 188 21.64 17.96 -2.00
C LYS A 188 20.36 17.87 -2.85
N GLN A 189 19.90 16.66 -3.18
CA GLN A 189 18.65 16.47 -3.93
C GLN A 189 17.43 16.90 -3.11
N ILE A 190 17.36 16.55 -1.82
CA ILE A 190 16.30 17.00 -0.91
C ILE A 190 16.28 18.54 -0.84
N TRP A 191 17.44 19.17 -0.71
CA TRP A 191 17.58 20.63 -0.72
C TRP A 191 17.09 21.27 -2.02
N ASN A 192 17.39 20.66 -3.17
CA ASN A 192 16.96 21.13 -4.49
C ASN A 192 15.46 20.96 -4.73
N LEU A 193 14.78 20.05 -4.02
CA LEU A 193 13.32 19.93 -4.05
C LEU A 193 12.60 21.06 -3.31
N GLY A 194 13.34 21.96 -2.65
CA GLY A 194 12.79 23.10 -1.91
C GLY A 194 12.70 22.87 -0.40
N ILE A 195 13.16 21.73 0.13
CA ILE A 195 13.16 21.45 1.57
C ILE A 195 14.37 22.14 2.20
N ARG A 196 14.15 23.28 2.86
CA ARG A 196 15.18 24.19 3.41
C ARG A 196 15.18 24.28 4.94
N ASP A 197 14.31 23.55 5.62
CA ASP A 197 14.33 23.43 7.08
C ASP A 197 15.57 22.65 7.54
N LYS A 198 16.55 23.38 8.10
CA LYS A 198 17.85 22.82 8.53
C LYS A 198 17.71 21.79 9.65
N ARG A 199 16.73 21.95 10.55
CA ARG A 199 16.49 21.00 11.65
C ARG A 199 16.05 19.65 11.10
N LEU A 200 15.10 19.67 10.15
CA LEU A 200 14.64 18.46 9.48
C LEU A 200 15.77 17.76 8.71
N LEU A 201 16.60 18.52 8.00
CA LEU A 201 17.75 17.96 7.27
C LEU A 201 18.77 17.32 8.21
N CYS A 202 19.00 17.90 9.39
CA CYS A 202 19.83 17.30 10.43
C CYS A 202 19.25 15.95 10.91
N ILE A 203 17.95 15.89 11.18
CA ILE A 203 17.25 14.66 11.59
C ILE A 203 17.36 13.58 10.50
N ILE A 204 17.12 13.92 9.23
CA ILE A 204 17.27 12.97 8.11
C ILE A 204 18.72 12.49 7.99
N SER A 205 19.70 13.39 8.16
CA SER A 205 21.11 13.00 8.17
C SER A 205 21.43 12.04 9.32
N LYS A 206 20.93 12.28 10.53
CA LYS A 206 21.10 11.37 11.68
C LYS A 206 20.42 10.01 11.43
N LEU A 207 19.24 9.99 10.82
CA LEU A 207 18.54 8.75 10.42
C LEU A 207 19.36 7.92 9.41
N LEU A 208 20.01 8.56 8.45
CA LEU A 208 20.84 7.89 7.45
C LEU A 208 22.15 7.34 8.02
N LYS A 209 22.71 8.01 9.03
CA LYS A 209 23.95 7.65 9.75
C LYS A 209 23.68 6.91 11.06
N CYS A 210 22.47 6.36 11.22
CA CYS A 210 22.13 5.60 12.41
C CYS A 210 22.91 4.27 12.41
N GLU A 211 23.47 3.92 13.56
CA GLU A 211 24.21 2.69 13.75
C GLU A 211 23.35 1.45 13.45
N ILE A 212 23.93 0.49 12.75
CA ILE A 212 23.32 -0.83 12.53
C ILE A 212 24.01 -1.81 13.46
N GLU A 213 23.21 -2.50 14.29
CA GLU A 213 23.71 -3.48 15.25
C GLU A 213 24.59 -4.53 14.55
N GLY A 214 25.86 -4.62 14.95
CA GLY A 214 26.86 -5.54 14.40
C GLY A 214 27.56 -5.08 13.11
N GLU A 215 27.20 -3.92 12.54
CA GLU A 215 27.82 -3.38 11.32
C GLU A 215 28.37 -1.94 11.49
N GLY A 216 28.04 -1.28 12.60
CA GLY A 216 28.51 0.07 12.92
C GLY A 216 27.75 1.17 12.16
N ILE A 217 28.36 2.35 12.07
CA ILE A 217 27.76 3.53 11.43
C ILE A 217 27.94 3.45 9.91
N PRO A 218 26.85 3.42 9.12
CA PRO A 218 26.96 3.36 7.67
C PRO A 218 27.44 4.71 7.08
N THR A 219 28.40 4.65 6.16
CA THR A 219 28.89 5.82 5.40
C THR A 219 28.09 6.07 4.12
N LYS A 220 27.32 5.08 3.67
CA LYS A 220 26.43 5.11 2.51
C LYS A 220 25.24 4.17 2.73
N GLY A 221 24.22 4.34 1.91
CA GLY A 221 22.98 3.56 1.94
C GLY A 221 21.85 4.24 2.70
N THR A 222 20.68 3.64 2.61
CA THR A 222 19.48 4.02 3.37
C THR A 222 18.93 2.75 4.02
N PRO A 223 18.57 2.79 5.32
CA PRO A 223 18.21 1.59 6.07
C PRO A 223 17.01 0.88 5.42
N GLN A 224 17.23 -0.33 4.92
CA GLN A 224 16.19 -1.12 4.27
C GLN A 224 15.19 -1.59 5.34
N GLY A 225 13.99 -1.01 5.38
CA GLY A 225 12.99 -1.29 6.42
C GLY A 225 12.56 -0.05 7.22
N GLY A 226 13.25 1.08 7.05
CA GLY A 226 12.76 2.39 7.47
C GLY A 226 11.50 2.81 6.72
N ILE A 227 10.63 3.57 7.39
CA ILE A 227 9.39 4.09 6.82
C ILE A 227 9.67 5.19 5.79
N LEU A 228 10.73 5.98 6.02
CA LEU A 228 11.12 7.07 5.14
C LEU A 228 11.93 6.61 3.92
N SER A 229 12.63 5.47 4.02
CA SER A 229 13.56 4.96 3.01
C SER A 229 12.96 4.83 1.59
N PRO A 230 11.71 4.37 1.40
CA PRO A 230 11.09 4.32 0.07
C PRO A 230 10.91 5.70 -0.58
N LEU A 231 10.59 6.74 0.19
CA LEU A 231 10.48 8.10 -0.33
C LEU A 231 11.86 8.63 -0.73
N LEU A 232 12.86 8.46 0.14
CA LEU A 232 14.25 8.86 -0.15
C LEU A 232 14.79 8.18 -1.40
N SER A 233 14.49 6.88 -1.56
CA SER A 233 14.84 6.10 -2.75
C SER A 233 14.26 6.72 -4.03
N ASN A 234 13.00 7.17 -3.97
CA ASN A 234 12.37 7.85 -5.09
C ASN A 234 13.00 9.22 -5.37
N ILE A 235 13.42 9.97 -4.35
CA ILE A 235 14.14 11.24 -4.52
C ILE A 235 15.46 11.02 -5.27
N VAL A 236 16.23 9.99 -4.91
CA VAL A 236 17.51 9.67 -5.57
C VAL A 236 17.33 9.42 -7.07
N LEU A 237 16.38 8.54 -7.42
CA LEU A 237 16.17 8.12 -8.80
C LEU A 237 15.32 9.11 -9.61
N ASN A 238 14.70 10.11 -8.98
CA ASN A 238 13.90 11.10 -9.70
C ASN A 238 14.75 11.93 -10.68
N GLU A 239 15.99 12.24 -10.32
CA GLU A 239 16.90 12.98 -11.21
C GLU A 239 17.18 12.19 -12.51
N LEU A 240 17.32 10.86 -12.40
CA LEU A 240 17.47 9.97 -13.56
C LEU A 240 16.19 9.94 -14.41
N ASP A 241 15.03 9.84 -13.77
CA ASP A 241 13.74 9.79 -14.48
C ASP A 241 13.53 11.04 -15.34
N TRP A 242 13.74 12.22 -14.76
CA TRP A 242 13.64 13.49 -15.47
C TRP A 242 14.71 13.62 -16.55
N TRP A 243 15.96 13.27 -16.25
CA TRP A 243 17.03 13.32 -17.23
C TRP A 243 16.72 12.49 -18.48
N ILE A 244 16.17 11.27 -18.33
CA ILE A 244 15.73 10.43 -19.46
C ILE A 244 14.54 11.06 -20.19
N SER A 245 13.54 11.51 -19.43
CA SER A 245 12.33 12.14 -19.98
C SER A 245 12.65 13.37 -20.83
N ASP A 246 13.58 14.20 -20.36
CA ASP A 246 13.96 15.46 -21.02
C ASP A 246 14.72 15.24 -22.33
N GLN A 247 15.24 14.03 -22.58
CA GLN A 247 15.80 13.67 -23.89
C GLN A 247 14.71 13.49 -24.96
N TRP A 248 13.46 13.23 -24.58
CA TRP A 248 12.41 12.85 -25.51
C TRP A 248 10.98 13.22 -25.10
N GLU A 249 10.46 12.61 -24.04
CA GLU A 249 9.05 12.68 -23.65
C GLU A 249 8.61 14.09 -23.25
N THR A 250 9.47 14.83 -22.55
CA THR A 250 9.21 16.20 -22.09
C THR A 250 9.99 17.26 -22.87
N TYR A 251 10.72 16.86 -23.92
CA TYR A 251 11.48 17.78 -24.75
C TYR A 251 10.55 18.73 -25.49
N MET A 252 10.80 20.04 -25.37
CA MET A 252 10.09 21.08 -26.10
C MET A 252 11.03 21.73 -27.12
N PRO A 253 10.70 21.72 -28.42
CA PRO A 253 11.52 22.40 -29.43
C PRO A 253 11.51 23.91 -29.20
N ARG A 254 12.67 24.56 -29.41
CA ARG A 254 12.80 26.03 -29.28
C ARG A 254 11.96 26.82 -30.30
N LYS A 255 11.61 26.22 -31.43
CA LYS A 255 10.75 26.79 -32.48
C LYS A 255 9.80 25.71 -33.02
N GLY A 256 8.52 26.06 -33.20
CA GLY A 256 7.52 25.20 -33.85
C GLY A 256 6.45 24.61 -32.92
N ASN A 257 5.40 24.06 -33.53
CA ASN A 257 4.29 23.41 -32.82
C ASN A 257 4.67 21.97 -32.38
N ASN A 258 4.22 21.56 -31.19
CA ASN A 258 4.43 20.20 -30.67
C ASN A 258 3.74 19.11 -31.52
N LYS A 259 2.69 19.45 -32.27
CA LYS A 259 1.99 18.50 -33.13
C LYS A 259 2.90 18.11 -34.31
N GLY A 260 3.30 16.84 -34.35
CA GLY A 260 4.16 16.30 -35.41
C GLY A 260 5.67 16.38 -35.12
N PHE A 261 6.07 17.12 -34.07
CA PHE A 261 7.49 17.25 -33.70
C PHE A 261 8.15 15.90 -33.46
N ALA A 262 7.50 14.96 -32.78
CA ALA A 262 8.06 13.64 -32.52
C ALA A 262 8.35 12.83 -33.81
N ASN A 263 7.63 13.08 -34.91
CA ASN A 263 7.93 12.44 -36.19
C ASN A 263 9.09 13.14 -36.90
N TYR A 264 9.10 14.47 -36.89
CA TYR A 264 10.22 15.27 -37.40
C TYR A 264 11.53 14.95 -36.67
N ALA A 265 11.51 14.94 -35.34
CA ALA A 265 12.67 14.66 -34.49
C ALA A 265 13.30 13.31 -34.80
N ARG A 266 12.49 12.27 -35.08
CA ARG A 266 13.00 10.94 -35.47
C ARG A 266 13.75 10.94 -36.79
N GLN A 267 13.36 11.79 -37.72
CA GLN A 267 13.90 11.81 -39.08
C GLN A 267 15.09 12.76 -39.20
N TYR A 268 15.06 13.88 -38.48
CA TYR A 268 15.96 15.01 -38.74
C TYR A 268 16.79 15.44 -37.53
N THR A 269 16.68 14.77 -36.38
CA THR A 269 17.45 15.14 -35.18
C THR A 269 18.14 13.93 -34.56
N ASN A 270 19.21 14.20 -33.80
CA ASN A 270 19.96 13.18 -33.04
C ASN A 270 19.39 12.95 -31.63
N LEU A 271 18.15 13.39 -31.37
CA LEU A 271 17.46 13.11 -30.11
C LEU A 271 17.33 11.60 -29.89
N LYS A 272 17.28 11.17 -28.63
CA LYS A 272 17.19 9.76 -28.28
C LYS A 272 15.71 9.42 -28.11
N ASP A 273 15.10 8.58 -28.95
CA ASP A 273 13.68 8.18 -28.79
C ASP A 273 13.56 7.08 -27.72
N GLY A 274 13.12 7.45 -26.53
CA GLY A 274 12.96 6.52 -25.42
C GLY A 274 11.94 6.96 -24.38
N TYR A 275 11.26 5.98 -23.79
CA TYR A 275 10.31 6.18 -22.71
C TYR A 275 10.70 5.33 -21.51
N ILE A 276 10.80 5.95 -20.33
CA ILE A 276 11.09 5.25 -19.09
C ILE A 276 9.81 4.73 -18.42
N VAL A 277 9.89 3.54 -17.85
CA VAL A 277 8.89 2.99 -16.93
C VAL A 277 9.62 2.49 -15.69
N ARG A 278 9.40 3.14 -14.54
CA ARG A 278 10.09 2.79 -13.28
C ARG A 278 9.14 2.31 -12.20
N TYR A 279 9.53 1.25 -11.52
CA TYR A 279 8.90 0.79 -10.28
C TYR A 279 9.95 0.54 -9.22
N ALA A 280 10.08 1.48 -8.27
CA ALA A 280 11.14 1.48 -7.27
C ALA A 280 12.53 1.54 -7.93
N ASP A 281 13.36 0.53 -7.71
CA ASP A 281 14.70 0.34 -8.28
C ASP A 281 14.69 -0.33 -9.66
N ASP A 282 13.64 -1.10 -10.00
CA ASP A 282 13.49 -1.77 -11.30
C ASP A 282 12.87 -0.79 -12.32
N PHE A 283 13.62 -0.48 -13.38
CA PHE A 283 13.14 0.37 -14.47
C PHE A 283 13.51 -0.22 -15.83
N LYS A 284 12.68 0.10 -16.83
CA LYS A 284 12.90 -0.28 -18.23
C LYS A 284 12.83 0.96 -19.10
N ILE A 285 13.69 1.03 -20.12
CA ILE A 285 13.64 2.09 -21.14
C ILE A 285 13.21 1.45 -22.46
N MET A 286 12.10 1.93 -22.99
CA MET A 286 11.46 1.41 -24.19
C MET A 286 11.87 2.26 -25.39
N CYS A 287 12.57 1.66 -26.36
CA CYS A 287 13.10 2.31 -27.55
C CYS A 287 12.52 1.68 -28.83
N ARG A 288 12.55 2.42 -29.94
CA ARG A 288 12.05 1.93 -31.25
C ARG A 288 13.09 1.13 -32.00
N THR A 289 14.35 1.55 -31.93
CA THR A 289 15.45 0.93 -32.67
C THR A 289 16.53 0.39 -31.73
N TYR A 290 17.33 -0.56 -32.24
CA TYR A 290 18.47 -1.12 -31.48
C TYR A 290 19.57 -0.08 -31.19
N PRO A 291 20.00 0.76 -32.17
CA PRO A 291 21.04 1.76 -31.90
C PRO A 291 20.64 2.75 -30.81
N GLU A 292 19.38 3.20 -30.77
CA GLU A 292 18.88 4.07 -29.70
C GLU A 292 18.92 3.38 -28.34
N ALA A 293 18.51 2.11 -28.28
CA ALA A 293 18.56 1.33 -27.06
C ALA A 293 20.00 1.19 -26.52
N GLN A 294 20.98 1.00 -27.41
CA GLN A 294 22.38 0.94 -27.04
C GLN A 294 22.90 2.31 -26.56
N ARG A 295 22.51 3.41 -27.22
CA ARG A 295 22.84 4.78 -26.78
C ARG A 295 22.29 5.06 -25.38
N TYR A 296 21.05 4.66 -25.09
CA TYR A 296 20.47 4.79 -23.75
C TYR A 296 21.18 3.91 -22.73
N TYR A 297 21.53 2.68 -23.08
CA TYR A 297 22.26 1.79 -22.18
C TYR A 297 23.56 2.44 -21.68
N HIS A 298 24.44 2.88 -22.58
CA HIS A 298 25.70 3.51 -22.20
C HIS A 298 25.48 4.83 -21.45
N ALA A 299 24.61 5.69 -21.95
CA ALA A 299 24.37 6.99 -21.33
C ALA A 299 23.79 6.88 -19.90
N VAL A 300 22.94 5.89 -19.64
CA VAL A 300 22.39 5.64 -18.30
C VAL A 300 23.45 5.04 -17.38
N VAL A 301 24.29 4.12 -17.87
CA VAL A 301 25.40 3.57 -17.08
C VAL A 301 26.35 4.69 -16.63
N ASP A 302 26.72 5.59 -17.56
CA ASP A 302 27.57 6.73 -17.24
C ASP A 302 26.89 7.69 -16.26
N PHE A 303 25.59 7.93 -16.42
CA PHE A 303 24.82 8.76 -15.49
C PHE A 303 24.76 8.14 -14.09
N LEU A 304 24.49 6.84 -13.97
CA LEU A 304 24.43 6.14 -12.70
C LEU A 304 25.79 6.19 -11.99
N ASN A 305 26.88 5.89 -12.69
CA ASN A 305 28.22 5.89 -12.12
C ASN A 305 28.69 7.31 -11.74
N ASN A 306 28.66 8.25 -12.67
CA ASN A 306 29.25 9.58 -12.46
C ASN A 306 28.33 10.49 -11.64
N ARG A 307 27.04 10.56 -12.03
CA ARG A 307 26.09 11.50 -11.44
C ARG A 307 25.53 10.99 -10.12
N LEU A 308 25.05 9.75 -10.06
CA LEU A 308 24.43 9.20 -8.83
C LEU A 308 25.42 8.44 -7.93
N GLY A 309 26.55 7.95 -8.46
CA GLY A 309 27.49 7.12 -7.70
C GLY A 309 26.95 5.72 -7.41
N LEU A 310 26.15 5.17 -8.34
CA LEU A 310 25.52 3.86 -8.21
C LEU A 310 26.08 2.90 -9.27
N GLU A 311 26.55 1.73 -8.82
CA GLU A 311 27.04 0.68 -9.71
C GLU A 311 25.89 -0.15 -10.30
N ILE A 312 26.03 -0.55 -11.56
CA ILE A 312 25.13 -1.51 -12.21
C ILE A 312 25.60 -2.96 -12.02
N SER A 313 24.69 -3.92 -12.20
CA SER A 313 25.02 -5.35 -12.31
C SER A 313 25.14 -5.72 -13.80
N PRO A 314 26.35 -5.90 -14.37
CA PRO A 314 26.52 -6.12 -15.81
C PRO A 314 25.85 -7.40 -16.30
N GLU A 315 25.87 -8.45 -15.48
CA GLU A 315 25.28 -9.77 -15.81
C GLU A 315 23.76 -9.73 -16.02
N LYS A 316 23.09 -8.77 -15.38
CA LYS A 316 21.63 -8.64 -15.42
C LYS A 316 21.16 -7.51 -16.34
N SER A 317 22.04 -6.57 -16.64
CA SER A 317 21.72 -5.41 -17.45
C SER A 317 21.93 -5.74 -18.92
N LYS A 318 20.90 -5.58 -19.76
CA LYS A 318 20.97 -5.95 -21.18
C LYS A 318 19.94 -5.23 -22.04
N VAL A 319 20.25 -5.10 -23.33
CA VAL A 319 19.30 -4.66 -24.36
C VAL A 319 18.59 -5.89 -24.94
N THR A 320 17.25 -5.89 -24.93
CA THR A 320 16.43 -7.01 -25.39
C THR A 320 15.48 -6.59 -26.52
N ASN A 321 15.51 -7.32 -27.64
CA ASN A 321 14.50 -7.18 -28.69
C ASN A 321 13.26 -8.02 -28.34
N LEU A 322 12.14 -7.36 -28.06
CA LEU A 322 10.87 -7.96 -27.62
C LEU A 322 10.15 -8.75 -28.72
N LYS A 323 10.51 -8.60 -30.00
CA LYS A 323 9.94 -9.43 -31.08
C LYS A 323 10.51 -10.85 -31.06
N LYS A 324 11.81 -10.98 -30.76
CA LYS A 324 12.52 -12.26 -30.71
C LYS A 324 12.46 -12.87 -29.30
N ASN A 325 12.86 -12.08 -28.32
CA ASN A 325 13.01 -12.46 -26.92
C ASN A 325 11.90 -11.85 -26.05
N SER A 326 11.83 -12.26 -24.80
CA SER A 326 10.94 -11.66 -23.79
C SER A 326 11.75 -10.90 -22.74
N SER A 327 11.15 -9.88 -22.13
CA SER A 327 11.69 -9.19 -20.96
C SER A 327 10.81 -9.48 -19.75
N ASP A 328 11.44 -9.75 -18.60
CA ASP A 328 10.75 -9.96 -17.33
C ASP A 328 10.63 -8.61 -16.60
N PHE A 329 9.42 -8.26 -16.16
CA PHE A 329 9.16 -7.04 -15.40
C PHE A 329 8.06 -7.27 -14.37
N LEU A 330 8.33 -6.99 -13.10
CA LEU A 330 7.36 -7.07 -11.99
C LEU A 330 6.60 -8.42 -11.86
N GLY A 331 7.25 -9.51 -12.27
CA GLY A 331 6.69 -10.87 -12.26
C GLY A 331 5.96 -11.27 -13.55
N PHE A 332 5.96 -10.41 -14.57
CA PHE A 332 5.37 -10.67 -15.87
C PHE A 332 6.47 -10.87 -16.91
N LYS A 333 6.30 -11.87 -17.78
CA LYS A 333 7.11 -12.07 -18.98
C LYS A 333 6.39 -11.40 -20.14
N ILE A 334 7.04 -10.43 -20.79
CA ILE A 334 6.43 -9.58 -21.81
C ILE A 334 7.16 -9.79 -23.14
N LYS A 335 6.40 -10.11 -24.20
CA LYS A 335 6.91 -10.34 -25.56
C LYS A 335 6.00 -9.65 -26.60
N ALA A 336 6.56 -9.08 -27.65
CA ALA A 336 5.81 -8.60 -28.80
C ALA A 336 5.57 -9.75 -29.79
N VAL A 337 4.31 -10.08 -30.07
CA VAL A 337 3.93 -11.15 -31.00
C VAL A 337 3.16 -10.58 -32.19
N PRO A 338 3.34 -11.14 -33.40
CA PRO A 338 2.58 -10.70 -34.56
C PRO A 338 1.10 -11.06 -34.38
N GLN A 339 0.20 -10.14 -34.73
CA GLN A 339 -1.25 -10.37 -34.72
C GLN A 339 -1.89 -9.66 -35.92
N GLY A 340 -2.43 -10.45 -36.86
CA GLY A 340 -2.92 -9.97 -38.16
C GLY A 340 -4.06 -8.94 -38.09
N LYS A 341 -4.86 -8.93 -37.01
CA LYS A 341 -5.94 -7.95 -36.79
C LYS A 341 -5.47 -6.67 -36.06
N SER A 342 -4.19 -6.56 -35.72
CA SER A 342 -3.69 -5.39 -34.99
C SER A 342 -3.32 -4.26 -35.96
N LYS A 343 -3.64 -3.01 -35.59
CA LYS A 343 -3.37 -1.80 -36.40
C LYS A 343 -1.91 -1.67 -36.86
N TYR A 344 -0.96 -2.26 -36.13
CA TYR A 344 0.48 -2.12 -36.37
C TYR A 344 1.21 -3.47 -36.46
N GLY A 345 0.47 -4.57 -36.66
CA GLY A 345 1.02 -5.91 -36.87
C GLY A 345 1.53 -6.64 -35.61
N TYR A 346 1.89 -5.95 -34.52
CA TYR A 346 2.37 -6.58 -33.28
C TYR A 346 1.59 -6.14 -32.04
N VAL A 347 1.41 -7.07 -31.10
CA VAL A 347 0.83 -6.82 -29.77
C VAL A 347 1.68 -7.42 -28.65
N ALA A 348 1.59 -6.86 -27.46
CA ALA A 348 2.21 -7.38 -26.26
C ALA A 348 1.44 -8.61 -25.76
N LYS A 349 2.09 -9.77 -25.80
CA LYS A 349 1.71 -10.95 -25.05
C LYS A 349 2.36 -10.89 -23.67
N THR A 350 1.55 -11.05 -22.63
CA THR A 350 1.98 -11.07 -21.24
C THR A 350 1.65 -12.42 -20.58
N ASP A 351 2.66 -12.99 -19.93
CA ASP A 351 2.66 -14.27 -19.23
C ASP A 351 3.14 -14.08 -17.78
N MET A 352 2.86 -15.04 -16.90
CA MET A 352 3.56 -15.14 -15.62
C MET A 352 5.03 -15.51 -15.86
N CYS A 353 5.98 -14.86 -15.17
CA CYS A 353 7.38 -15.24 -15.28
C CYS A 353 7.63 -16.63 -14.66
N GLU A 354 8.70 -17.30 -15.10
CA GLU A 354 9.01 -18.66 -14.65
C GLU A 354 9.27 -18.73 -13.13
N LYS A 355 9.91 -17.70 -12.58
CA LYS A 355 10.11 -17.55 -11.12
C LYS A 355 8.76 -17.43 -10.39
N ALA A 356 7.81 -16.68 -10.94
CA ALA A 356 6.47 -16.53 -10.37
C ALA A 356 5.67 -17.83 -10.44
N LEU A 357 5.77 -18.59 -11.53
CA LEU A 357 5.15 -19.91 -11.68
C LEU A 357 5.70 -20.89 -10.65
N LYS A 358 7.03 -21.02 -10.55
CA LYS A 358 7.70 -21.88 -9.56
C LYS A 358 7.29 -21.52 -8.13
N LYS A 359 7.28 -20.22 -7.78
CA LYS A 359 6.85 -19.73 -6.46
C LYS A 359 5.38 -20.05 -6.19
N SER A 360 4.50 -19.88 -7.17
CA SER A 360 3.07 -20.17 -7.03
C SER A 360 2.82 -21.67 -6.81
N LYS A 361 3.52 -22.53 -7.58
CA LYS A 361 3.50 -23.99 -7.40
C LYS A 361 3.95 -24.39 -5.99
N ALA A 362 5.10 -23.89 -5.54
CA ALA A 362 5.65 -24.21 -4.22
C ALA A 362 4.73 -23.77 -3.07
N ASN A 363 4.23 -22.52 -3.12
CA ASN A 363 3.33 -21.99 -2.10
C ASN A 363 2.02 -22.80 -2.02
N LEU A 364 1.34 -23.00 -3.15
CA LEU A 364 0.07 -23.73 -3.16
C LEU A 364 0.24 -25.21 -2.79
N ARG A 365 1.36 -25.83 -3.17
CA ARG A 365 1.71 -27.19 -2.73
C ARG A 365 1.83 -27.25 -1.22
N GLN A 366 2.54 -26.30 -0.61
CA GLN A 366 2.70 -26.25 0.84
C GLN A 366 1.36 -26.06 1.55
N LYS A 367 0.48 -25.19 1.04
CA LYS A 367 -0.89 -25.04 1.58
C LYS A 367 -1.73 -26.31 1.48
N ILE A 368 -1.58 -27.09 0.41
CA ILE A 368 -2.27 -28.40 0.30
C ILE A 368 -1.74 -29.38 1.37
N LEU A 369 -0.43 -29.38 1.64
CA LEU A 369 0.18 -30.21 2.68
C LEU A 369 -0.25 -29.77 4.09
N GLU A 370 -0.36 -28.46 4.34
CA GLU A 370 -0.87 -27.92 5.60
C GLU A 370 -2.31 -28.37 5.85
N ILE A 371 -3.19 -28.31 4.84
CA ILE A 371 -4.55 -28.84 4.92
C ILE A 371 -4.57 -30.35 5.20
N GLN A 372 -3.63 -31.10 4.63
CA GLN A 372 -3.50 -32.53 4.90
C GLN A 372 -3.13 -32.78 6.36
N ASN A 373 -2.19 -32.03 6.93
CA ASN A 373 -1.75 -32.24 8.30
C ASN A 373 -2.81 -31.77 9.30
N HIS A 374 -3.41 -30.60 9.06
CA HIS A 374 -4.41 -29.98 9.91
C HIS A 374 -5.70 -29.74 9.11
N THR A 375 -6.63 -30.68 9.17
CA THR A 375 -7.93 -30.54 8.49
C THR A 375 -8.80 -29.55 9.25
N ASN A 376 -8.64 -28.25 8.98
CA ASN A 376 -9.47 -27.22 9.58
C ASN A 376 -10.00 -26.25 8.52
N ALA A 377 -11.04 -25.51 8.88
CA ALA A 377 -11.64 -24.47 8.04
C ALA A 377 -10.66 -23.32 7.74
N GLU A 378 -9.69 -23.06 8.62
CA GLU A 378 -8.76 -21.94 8.50
C GLU A 378 -7.72 -22.16 7.40
N GLU A 379 -7.14 -23.37 7.30
CA GLU A 379 -6.17 -23.75 6.27
C GLU A 379 -6.79 -23.70 4.88
N VAL A 380 -8.06 -24.12 4.74
CA VAL A 380 -8.80 -23.97 3.48
C VAL A 380 -9.00 -22.49 3.14
N LYS A 381 -9.31 -21.64 4.12
CA LYS A 381 -9.40 -20.18 3.91
C LYS A 381 -8.04 -19.58 3.54
N LYS A 382 -6.93 -20.03 4.14
CA LYS A 382 -5.56 -19.62 3.80
C LYS A 382 -5.23 -19.99 2.35
N TYR A 383 -5.55 -21.22 1.93
CA TYR A 383 -5.42 -21.66 0.54
C TYR A 383 -6.25 -20.79 -0.41
N ASN A 384 -7.54 -20.58 -0.10
CA ASN A 384 -8.42 -19.76 -0.92
C ASN A 384 -7.93 -18.31 -1.04
N SER A 385 -7.40 -17.75 0.05
CA SER A 385 -6.79 -16.42 0.06
C SER A 385 -5.54 -16.37 -0.82
N ALA A 386 -4.67 -17.38 -0.76
CA ALA A 386 -3.49 -17.48 -1.62
C ALA A 386 -3.85 -17.57 -3.11
N VAL A 387 -4.82 -18.42 -3.48
CA VAL A 387 -5.33 -18.53 -4.85
C VAL A 387 -5.91 -17.20 -5.33
N THR A 388 -6.77 -16.58 -4.51
CA THR A 388 -7.39 -15.28 -4.82
C THR A 388 -6.32 -14.20 -5.03
N GLY A 389 -5.26 -14.18 -4.21
CA GLY A 389 -4.14 -13.25 -4.34
C GLY A 389 -3.38 -13.43 -5.65
N ILE A 390 -3.04 -14.68 -6.00
CA ILE A 390 -2.36 -15.02 -7.27
C ILE A 390 -3.24 -14.60 -8.46
N GLN A 391 -4.51 -14.99 -8.47
CA GLN A 391 -5.45 -14.64 -9.55
C GLN A 391 -5.60 -13.12 -9.70
N ASN A 392 -5.83 -12.39 -8.61
CA ASN A 392 -6.00 -10.94 -8.65
C ASN A 392 -4.76 -10.19 -9.13
N TYR A 393 -3.56 -10.67 -8.79
CA TYR A 393 -2.31 -10.06 -9.23
C TYR A 393 -2.02 -10.37 -10.70
N TYR A 394 -2.12 -11.63 -11.12
CA TYR A 394 -1.73 -12.04 -12.47
C TYR A 394 -2.85 -11.98 -13.52
N ARG A 395 -4.11 -11.64 -13.15
CA ARG A 395 -5.22 -11.49 -14.13
C ARG A 395 -4.94 -10.53 -15.27
N ILE A 396 -3.99 -9.60 -15.12
CA ILE A 396 -3.61 -8.67 -16.20
C ILE A 396 -2.73 -9.33 -17.27
N ALA A 397 -2.21 -10.54 -17.02
CA ALA A 397 -1.51 -11.31 -18.03
C ALA A 397 -2.51 -11.80 -19.07
N THR A 398 -2.21 -11.63 -20.36
CA THR A 398 -3.08 -12.07 -21.46
C THR A 398 -3.23 -13.58 -21.48
N ASN A 399 -2.20 -14.31 -21.06
CA ASN A 399 -2.16 -15.77 -21.07
C ASN A 399 -2.38 -16.40 -19.68
N VAL A 400 -2.97 -15.64 -18.74
CA VAL A 400 -3.11 -16.05 -17.34
C VAL A 400 -3.79 -17.41 -17.16
N TYR A 401 -4.79 -17.72 -17.97
CA TYR A 401 -5.53 -18.98 -17.88
C TYR A 401 -4.62 -20.19 -18.15
N ASN A 402 -3.80 -20.12 -19.19
CA ASN A 402 -2.87 -21.20 -19.54
C ASN A 402 -1.76 -21.32 -18.51
N ASN A 403 -1.22 -20.19 -18.04
CA ASN A 403 -0.21 -20.18 -16.98
C ASN A 403 -0.73 -20.84 -15.68
N LEU A 404 -1.95 -20.53 -15.26
CA LEU A 404 -2.56 -21.14 -14.07
C LEU A 404 -3.03 -22.58 -14.30
N THR A 405 -3.34 -22.96 -15.54
CA THR A 405 -3.61 -24.36 -15.90
C THR A 405 -2.36 -25.22 -15.72
N GLU A 406 -1.18 -24.71 -16.10
CA GLU A 406 0.10 -25.38 -15.85
C GLU A 406 0.35 -25.58 -14.34
N VAL A 407 0.02 -24.55 -13.53
CA VAL A 407 0.12 -24.64 -12.06
C VAL A 407 -0.88 -25.67 -11.51
N ASP A 408 -2.13 -25.65 -11.96
CA ASP A 408 -3.17 -26.60 -11.52
C ASP A 408 -2.80 -28.04 -11.88
N TYR A 409 -2.30 -28.27 -13.10
CA TYR A 409 -1.85 -29.58 -13.57
C TYR A 409 -0.70 -30.12 -12.72
N ALA A 410 0.31 -29.28 -12.43
CA ALA A 410 1.44 -29.68 -11.57
C ALA A 410 1.01 -30.06 -10.14
N LEU A 411 -0.08 -29.46 -9.65
CA LEU A 411 -0.63 -29.72 -8.32
C LEU A 411 -1.67 -30.85 -8.29
N LEU A 412 -2.14 -31.32 -9.44
CA LEU A 412 -3.23 -32.29 -9.55
C LEU A 412 -2.92 -33.60 -8.81
N ARG A 413 -1.72 -34.16 -9.02
CA ARG A 413 -1.29 -35.40 -8.32
C ARG A 413 -1.22 -35.19 -6.81
N THR A 414 -0.64 -34.07 -6.36
CA THR A 414 -0.54 -33.77 -4.92
C THR A 414 -1.92 -33.57 -4.31
N ARG A 415 -2.78 -32.77 -4.94
CA ARG A 415 -4.16 -32.52 -4.49
C ARG A 415 -4.95 -33.83 -4.40
N ASN A 416 -4.91 -34.65 -5.44
CA ASN A 416 -5.63 -35.92 -5.47
C ASN A 416 -5.14 -36.87 -4.38
N ASN A 417 -3.82 -37.11 -4.29
CA ASN A 417 -3.28 -38.10 -3.36
C ASN A 417 -3.40 -37.67 -1.90
N ARG A 418 -3.16 -36.38 -1.61
CA ARG A 418 -3.14 -35.89 -0.22
C ARG A 418 -4.53 -35.61 0.33
N LEU A 419 -5.49 -35.22 -0.50
CA LEU A 419 -6.84 -34.85 -0.06
C LEU A 419 -7.89 -35.94 -0.28
N ARG A 420 -7.56 -37.08 -0.93
CA ARG A 420 -8.51 -38.16 -1.26
C ARG A 420 -9.40 -38.60 -0.10
N LYS A 421 -8.80 -38.83 1.09
CA LYS A 421 -9.52 -39.32 2.27
C LYS A 421 -10.24 -38.22 3.07
N LYS A 422 -9.91 -36.94 2.81
CA LYS A 422 -10.31 -35.80 3.65
C LYS A 422 -11.28 -34.83 2.96
N ALA A 423 -11.35 -34.86 1.64
CA ALA A 423 -12.19 -33.96 0.86
C ALA A 423 -13.34 -34.72 0.19
N LYS A 424 -14.55 -34.14 0.26
CA LYS A 424 -15.70 -34.55 -0.54
C LYS A 424 -15.66 -33.79 -1.86
N ILE A 425 -15.98 -34.47 -2.96
CA ILE A 425 -16.06 -33.83 -4.28
C ILE A 425 -17.51 -33.43 -4.53
N VAL A 426 -17.74 -32.17 -4.85
CA VAL A 426 -19.04 -31.61 -5.25
C VAL A 426 -18.93 -31.00 -6.64
N ARG A 427 -20.05 -30.88 -7.36
CA ARG A 427 -20.06 -30.18 -8.66
C ARG A 427 -20.09 -28.68 -8.43
N PHE A 428 -19.54 -27.90 -9.35
CA PHE A 428 -19.53 -26.44 -9.24
C PHE A 428 -20.94 -25.86 -9.17
N CYS A 429 -21.91 -26.44 -9.89
CA CYS A 429 -23.32 -26.04 -9.81
C CYS A 429 -23.93 -26.15 -8.41
N GLU A 430 -23.45 -27.09 -7.58
CA GLU A 430 -23.93 -27.32 -6.20
C GLU A 430 -23.29 -26.35 -5.18
N THR A 431 -22.33 -25.52 -5.61
CA THR A 431 -21.64 -24.59 -4.69
C THR A 431 -22.48 -23.34 -4.39
N PRO A 432 -22.30 -22.71 -3.21
CA PRO A 432 -23.01 -21.50 -2.84
C PRO A 432 -22.79 -20.34 -3.82
N SER A 433 -23.78 -19.46 -3.98
CA SER A 433 -23.71 -18.28 -4.87
C SER A 433 -22.50 -17.39 -4.60
N ASP A 434 -22.15 -17.19 -3.33
CA ASP A 434 -21.01 -16.36 -2.94
C ASP A 434 -19.65 -16.98 -3.30
N PHE A 435 -19.60 -18.30 -3.43
CA PHE A 435 -18.42 -18.99 -3.96
C PHE A 435 -18.33 -18.80 -5.47
N LYS A 436 -19.44 -18.99 -6.19
CA LYS A 436 -19.50 -18.80 -7.66
C LYS A 436 -19.05 -17.41 -8.07
N LYS A 437 -19.47 -16.35 -7.36
CA LYS A 437 -19.06 -14.95 -7.60
C LYS A 437 -17.55 -14.70 -7.51
N LYS A 438 -16.80 -15.55 -6.81
CA LYS A 438 -15.33 -15.42 -6.64
C LYS A 438 -14.54 -16.06 -7.79
N THR A 439 -15.22 -16.83 -8.63
CA THR A 439 -14.62 -17.57 -9.74
C THR A 439 -15.23 -17.11 -11.06
N THR A 440 -14.48 -17.23 -12.15
CA THR A 440 -14.96 -16.86 -13.48
C THR A 440 -14.54 -17.94 -14.48
N GLY A 441 -15.41 -18.27 -15.44
CA GLY A 441 -15.09 -19.25 -16.50
C GLY A 441 -15.07 -20.72 -16.08
N ILE A 442 -15.68 -21.09 -14.96
CA ILE A 442 -15.74 -22.47 -14.50
C ILE A 442 -17.02 -23.13 -15.02
N ARG A 443 -16.89 -24.32 -15.62
CA ARG A 443 -18.03 -25.13 -16.09
C ARG A 443 -18.79 -25.73 -14.90
N ASP A 444 -20.09 -25.87 -15.00
CA ASP A 444 -20.96 -26.40 -13.94
C ASP A 444 -20.60 -27.82 -13.50
N CYS A 445 -20.17 -28.66 -14.43
CA CYS A 445 -19.75 -30.04 -14.16
C CYS A 445 -18.35 -30.14 -13.51
N LYS A 446 -17.63 -29.04 -13.32
CA LYS A 446 -16.27 -29.06 -12.75
C LYS A 446 -16.32 -29.55 -11.30
N LYS A 447 -15.47 -30.53 -11.00
CA LYS A 447 -15.29 -31.08 -9.65
C LYS A 447 -14.58 -30.06 -8.74
N ILE A 448 -15.20 -29.76 -7.61
CA ILE A 448 -14.69 -28.87 -6.55
C ILE A 448 -14.49 -29.68 -5.28
N TYR A 449 -13.36 -29.45 -4.61
CA TYR A 449 -13.07 -30.09 -3.32
C TYR A 449 -13.74 -29.30 -2.21
N ARG A 450 -14.54 -29.99 -1.41
CA ARG A 450 -15.15 -29.49 -0.18
C ARG A 450 -14.50 -30.19 1.01
N ILE A 451 -13.95 -29.39 1.91
CA ILE A 451 -13.33 -29.86 3.15
C ILE A 451 -14.10 -29.22 4.29
N MET A 452 -14.70 -30.05 5.15
CA MET A 452 -15.72 -29.61 6.11
C MET A 452 -16.84 -28.87 5.35
N ASP A 453 -17.12 -27.61 5.69
CA ASP A 453 -18.13 -26.77 5.04
C ASP A 453 -17.54 -25.73 4.07
N ILE A 454 -16.26 -25.84 3.74
CA ILE A 454 -15.57 -24.86 2.89
C ILE A 454 -15.15 -25.49 1.57
N HIS A 455 -15.49 -24.77 0.50
CA HIS A 455 -15.15 -25.11 -0.87
C HIS A 455 -13.77 -24.53 -1.23
N MET A 456 -12.89 -25.35 -1.81
CA MET A 456 -11.60 -24.91 -2.31
C MET A 456 -11.75 -24.19 -3.65
N LEU A 457 -11.16 -23.01 -3.78
CA LEU A 457 -11.19 -22.22 -5.01
C LEU A 457 -10.37 -22.89 -6.11
N PRO A 458 -10.92 -23.02 -7.33
CA PRO A 458 -10.17 -23.53 -8.47
C PRO A 458 -9.12 -22.51 -8.91
N ILE A 459 -7.89 -22.99 -9.15
CA ILE A 459 -6.76 -22.13 -9.55
C ILE A 459 -7.02 -21.48 -10.92
N THR A 460 -7.71 -22.18 -11.83
CA THR A 460 -8.04 -21.69 -13.18
C THR A 460 -9.27 -20.77 -13.24
N GLY A 461 -9.91 -20.46 -12.10
CA GLY A 461 -11.13 -19.63 -12.04
C GLY A 461 -10.93 -18.14 -12.29
N VAL A 462 -10.07 -17.78 -13.25
CA VAL A 462 -9.69 -16.39 -13.56
C VAL A 462 -9.89 -16.09 -15.04
N HIS A 463 -10.28 -14.84 -15.32
CA HIS A 463 -10.31 -14.28 -16.67
C HIS A 463 -9.32 -13.13 -16.79
N HIS A 464 -8.77 -12.97 -18.00
CA HIS A 464 -7.92 -11.84 -18.32
C HIS A 464 -8.71 -10.53 -18.12
N LYS A 465 -8.06 -9.56 -17.49
CA LYS A 465 -8.54 -8.18 -17.41
C LYS A 465 -7.49 -7.25 -17.97
N SER A 466 -7.84 -6.49 -19.01
CA SER A 466 -6.90 -5.56 -19.62
C SER A 466 -6.38 -4.53 -18.60
N PRO A 467 -5.04 -4.33 -18.52
CA PRO A 467 -4.47 -3.39 -17.58
C PRO A 467 -4.72 -1.95 -18.05
N MET A 468 -5.25 -1.11 -17.17
CA MET A 468 -5.54 0.30 -17.46
C MET A 468 -4.34 1.19 -17.11
N ASN A 469 -4.04 2.17 -17.97
CA ASN A 469 -3.03 3.18 -17.67
C ASN A 469 -3.47 4.05 -16.49
N PHE A 470 -2.50 4.49 -15.69
CA PHE A 470 -2.76 5.41 -14.60
C PHE A 470 -3.12 6.80 -15.13
N SER A 471 -4.22 7.37 -14.62
CA SER A 471 -4.60 8.76 -14.89
C SER A 471 -3.77 9.69 -14.03
N GLN A 472 -2.96 10.55 -14.64
CA GLN A 472 -2.12 11.51 -13.91
C GLN A 472 -2.93 12.59 -13.15
N GLU A 473 -4.21 12.75 -13.46
CA GLU A 473 -5.11 13.59 -12.66
C GLU A 473 -5.43 13.00 -11.27
N ILE A 474 -5.19 11.71 -11.04
CA ILE A 474 -5.43 11.07 -9.75
C ILE A 474 -4.33 11.50 -8.78
N CYS A 475 -4.68 12.34 -7.81
CA CYS A 475 -3.79 12.80 -6.76
C CYS A 475 -4.54 12.86 -5.42
N ASN A 476 -3.85 12.53 -4.33
CA ASN A 476 -4.42 12.63 -2.97
C ASN A 476 -4.54 14.09 -2.52
N TYR A 477 -3.71 14.97 -3.07
CA TYR A 477 -3.50 16.35 -2.59
C TYR A 477 -4.20 17.39 -3.48
N THR A 478 -5.09 16.95 -4.37
CA THR A 478 -5.93 17.83 -5.18
C THR A 478 -7.39 17.40 -5.06
N GLU A 479 -8.29 18.36 -4.94
CA GLU A 479 -9.71 18.08 -4.78
C GLU A 479 -10.27 17.30 -5.98
N LYS A 480 -9.92 17.72 -7.21
CA LYS A 480 -10.29 17.02 -8.45
C LYS A 480 -9.76 15.58 -8.47
N GLY A 481 -8.52 15.37 -8.02
CA GLY A 481 -7.89 14.05 -7.96
C GLY A 481 -8.58 13.15 -6.93
N ARG A 482 -8.91 13.67 -5.74
CA ARG A 482 -9.65 12.95 -4.71
C ARG A 482 -11.04 12.55 -5.15
N LYS A 483 -11.78 13.41 -5.85
CA LYS A 483 -13.11 13.08 -6.42
C LYS A 483 -13.03 11.84 -7.30
N LYS A 484 -12.05 11.74 -8.21
CA LYS A 484 -11.85 10.52 -9.04
C LYS A 484 -11.54 9.25 -8.24
N ILE A 485 -10.93 9.38 -7.06
CA ILE A 485 -10.68 8.27 -6.13
C ILE A 485 -11.98 7.89 -5.39
N HIS A 486 -12.86 8.85 -5.15
CA HIS A 486 -14.03 8.77 -4.26
C HIS A 486 -15.31 9.33 -4.91
N ASN A 487 -15.83 8.65 -5.92
CA ASN A 487 -17.14 9.00 -6.51
C ASN A 487 -18.36 8.51 -5.69
N ASN A 488 -18.17 7.83 -4.55
CA ASN A 488 -19.26 7.34 -3.71
C ASN A 488 -18.82 7.23 -2.24
N GLN A 489 -18.98 8.29 -1.46
CA GLN A 489 -18.88 8.20 0.00
C GLN A 489 -19.94 9.06 0.67
N ARG A 490 -20.81 8.43 1.45
CA ARG A 490 -21.50 9.09 2.57
C ARG A 490 -20.49 9.20 3.71
N ALA A 491 -19.94 10.39 3.91
CA ALA A 491 -19.05 10.70 5.00
C ALA A 491 -19.81 11.50 6.07
N VAL A 492 -19.40 11.36 7.33
CA VAL A 492 -19.79 12.32 8.37
C VAL A 492 -19.11 13.63 8.05
N GLU A 493 -19.80 14.75 8.24
CA GLU A 493 -19.25 16.08 8.00
C GLU A 493 -17.97 16.31 8.83
N SER A 494 -16.96 16.95 8.23
CA SER A 494 -15.67 17.20 8.88
C SER A 494 -15.81 18.03 10.15
N SER A 495 -16.74 19.00 10.16
CA SER A 495 -17.09 19.83 11.32
C SER A 495 -17.57 18.97 12.51
N LYS A 496 -18.54 18.07 12.28
CA LYS A 496 -19.06 17.13 13.30
C LYS A 496 -17.98 16.21 13.84
N LEU A 497 -17.10 15.70 12.97
CA LEU A 497 -16.01 14.82 13.38
C LEU A 497 -14.93 15.54 14.20
N LYS A 498 -14.67 16.81 13.91
CA LYS A 498 -13.78 17.68 14.68
C LYS A 498 -14.36 17.94 16.07
N ALA A 499 -15.62 18.36 16.13
CA ALA A 499 -16.33 18.54 17.40
C ALA A 499 -16.29 17.26 18.24
N PHE A 500 -16.56 16.10 17.63
CA PHE A 500 -16.52 14.82 18.35
C PHE A 500 -15.15 14.54 18.98
N GLN A 501 -14.06 14.83 18.26
CA GLN A 501 -12.70 14.65 18.77
C GLN A 501 -12.32 15.60 19.91
N MET A 502 -12.96 16.76 19.99
CA MET A 502 -12.78 17.72 21.09
C MET A 502 -13.48 17.26 22.36
N PHE A 503 -14.59 16.54 22.26
CA PHE A 503 -15.32 15.97 23.40
C PHE A 503 -14.82 14.60 23.87
N LEU A 504 -13.77 14.04 23.23
CA LEU A 504 -13.15 12.81 23.70
C LEU A 504 -12.34 13.09 24.97
N ASN A 505 -12.45 12.19 25.96
CA ASN A 505 -11.69 12.27 27.19
C ASN A 505 -10.18 12.18 26.91
N ASP A 506 -9.40 13.08 27.50
CA ASP A 506 -7.95 13.14 27.31
C ASP A 506 -7.19 12.10 28.17
N GLU A 507 -7.83 11.57 29.22
CA GLU A 507 -7.28 10.47 30.04
C GLU A 507 -7.39 9.09 29.38
N ASP A 508 -8.18 8.98 28.30
CA ASP A 508 -8.29 7.73 27.56
C ASP A 508 -6.99 7.39 26.83
N THR A 509 -6.74 6.08 26.69
CA THR A 509 -5.61 5.59 25.90
C THR A 509 -5.72 6.04 24.45
N ILE A 510 -4.56 6.28 23.81
CA ILE A 510 -4.51 6.67 22.39
C ILE A 510 -5.22 5.63 21.52
N GLU A 511 -5.09 4.34 21.85
CA GLU A 511 -5.77 3.28 21.12
C GLU A 511 -7.30 3.41 21.20
N PHE A 512 -7.85 3.61 22.39
CA PHE A 512 -9.29 3.75 22.58
C PHE A 512 -9.82 4.97 21.80
N ARG A 513 -9.16 6.12 21.98
CA ARG A 513 -9.49 7.38 21.29
C ARG A 513 -9.47 7.23 19.77
N ASN A 514 -8.41 6.63 19.23
CA ASN A 514 -8.26 6.43 17.80
C ASN A 514 -9.33 5.50 17.20
N ASN A 515 -9.62 4.41 17.91
CA ASN A 515 -10.63 3.45 17.49
C ASN A 515 -12.04 4.04 17.62
N MET A 516 -12.31 4.93 18.59
CA MET A 516 -13.57 5.68 18.70
C MET A 516 -13.84 6.56 17.49
N VAL A 517 -12.87 7.36 17.04
CA VAL A 517 -13.01 8.19 15.82
C VAL A 517 -13.34 7.30 14.62
N SER A 518 -12.61 6.19 14.46
CA SER A 518 -12.88 5.23 13.39
C SER A 518 -14.29 4.64 13.50
N LYS A 519 -14.78 4.40 14.73
CA LYS A 519 -16.11 3.82 14.98
C LYS A 519 -17.24 4.80 14.71
N PHE A 520 -17.08 6.05 15.13
CA PHE A 520 -18.03 7.13 14.86
C PHE A 520 -18.29 7.29 13.37
N VAL A 521 -17.22 7.29 12.55
CA VAL A 521 -17.35 7.35 11.09
C VAL A 521 -17.97 6.07 10.52
N ALA A 522 -17.58 4.89 11.02
CA ALA A 522 -18.16 3.63 10.57
C ALA A 522 -19.66 3.49 10.89
N GLN A 523 -20.12 4.16 11.95
CA GLN A 523 -21.53 4.28 12.33
C GLN A 523 -22.25 5.45 11.66
N TYR A 524 -21.58 6.19 10.76
CA TYR A 524 -22.14 7.37 10.09
C TYR A 524 -22.63 8.44 11.06
N GLY A 525 -21.95 8.63 12.20
CA GLY A 525 -22.36 9.58 13.23
C GLY A 525 -23.67 9.19 13.94
N LYS A 526 -24.11 7.94 13.82
CA LYS A 526 -25.38 7.46 14.41
C LYS A 526 -25.15 6.61 15.65
N CYS A 527 -26.09 6.69 16.58
CA CYS A 527 -26.14 5.84 17.77
C CYS A 527 -26.24 4.37 17.36
N TYR A 528 -25.39 3.51 17.94
CA TYR A 528 -25.38 2.08 17.64
C TYR A 528 -26.74 1.43 17.92
N ILE A 529 -27.37 1.80 19.04
CA ILE A 529 -28.66 1.27 19.48
C ILE A 529 -29.77 1.93 18.69
N THR A 530 -30.02 3.23 18.90
CA THR A 530 -31.21 3.91 18.39
C THR A 530 -31.18 4.11 16.88
N GLY A 531 -29.99 4.26 16.28
CA GLY A 531 -29.84 4.59 14.85
C GLY A 531 -30.08 6.05 14.52
N ASN A 532 -30.40 6.88 15.51
CA ASN A 532 -30.54 8.33 15.36
C ASN A 532 -29.17 8.98 15.18
N GLU A 533 -29.14 10.10 14.47
CA GLU A 533 -27.94 10.93 14.36
C GLU A 533 -27.54 11.46 15.74
N LEU A 534 -26.25 11.44 16.02
CA LEU A 534 -25.68 11.91 17.27
C LEU A 534 -25.12 13.30 17.08
N GLU A 535 -25.50 14.20 17.97
CA GLU A 535 -24.73 15.42 18.17
C GLU A 535 -23.38 15.07 18.82
N PRO A 536 -22.26 15.69 18.39
CA PRO A 536 -20.93 15.36 18.87
C PRO A 536 -20.77 15.39 20.40
N GLU A 537 -21.43 16.32 21.07
CA GLU A 537 -21.46 16.47 22.54
C GLU A 537 -22.12 15.31 23.26
N ASN A 538 -23.08 14.66 22.59
CA ASN A 538 -23.90 13.57 23.12
C ASN A 538 -23.38 12.19 22.70
N ALA A 539 -22.37 12.14 21.83
CA ALA A 539 -21.75 10.91 21.37
C ALA A 539 -20.71 10.41 22.38
N VAL A 540 -20.95 9.25 22.98
CA VAL A 540 -20.03 8.61 23.92
C VAL A 540 -19.58 7.26 23.37
N GLY A 541 -18.27 7.05 23.34
CA GLY A 541 -17.70 5.74 23.03
C GLY A 541 -17.67 4.87 24.27
N ILE A 542 -18.24 3.67 24.17
CA ILE A 542 -18.21 2.69 25.25
C ILE A 542 -17.55 1.40 24.79
N ARG A 543 -16.95 0.69 25.75
CA ARG A 543 -16.48 -0.67 25.55
C ARG A 543 -17.66 -1.64 25.65
N ILE A 544 -17.77 -2.57 24.70
CA ILE A 544 -18.77 -3.65 24.73
C ILE A 544 -18.49 -4.54 25.95
N LYS A 545 -17.25 -4.97 26.12
CA LYS A 545 -16.73 -5.59 27.35
C LYS A 545 -15.91 -4.55 28.13
N PRO A 546 -16.25 -4.25 29.39
CA PRO A 546 -15.49 -3.32 30.25
C PRO A 546 -14.09 -3.84 30.61
N ARG A 547 -13.21 -2.95 31.09
CA ARG A 547 -11.84 -3.30 31.50
C ARG A 547 -11.82 -4.25 32.69
N GLU A 548 -12.73 -4.10 33.65
CA GLU A 548 -12.85 -5.04 34.79
C GLU A 548 -13.17 -6.48 34.35
N ARG A 549 -13.51 -6.67 33.07
CA ARG A 549 -13.94 -7.96 32.48
C ARG A 549 -13.10 -8.37 31.29
N ASN A 550 -11.81 -8.04 31.31
CA ASN A 550 -10.85 -8.34 30.23
C ASN A 550 -11.25 -7.75 28.88
N GLY A 551 -11.93 -6.61 28.89
CA GLY A 551 -12.21 -5.83 27.70
C GLY A 551 -10.99 -5.09 27.19
N THR A 552 -10.72 -5.18 25.89
CA THR A 552 -9.62 -4.47 25.22
C THR A 552 -10.10 -3.17 24.60
N ASP A 553 -9.16 -2.29 24.25
CA ASP A 553 -9.44 -1.06 23.51
C ASP A 553 -9.54 -1.30 21.99
N ASP A 554 -9.69 -2.56 21.56
CA ASP A 554 -9.79 -2.95 20.14
C ASP A 554 -11.03 -2.38 19.45
N TYR A 555 -10.89 -2.10 18.15
CA TYR A 555 -11.98 -1.58 17.32
C TYR A 555 -13.26 -2.44 17.35
N SER A 556 -13.13 -3.77 17.48
CA SER A 556 -14.28 -4.69 17.58
C SER A 556 -15.02 -4.57 18.92
N ASN A 557 -14.35 -4.12 19.97
CA ASN A 557 -14.89 -3.98 21.33
C ASN A 557 -15.46 -2.58 21.60
N ILE A 558 -15.49 -1.67 20.63
CA ILE A 558 -15.97 -0.29 20.81
C ILE A 558 -17.27 -0.05 20.05
N VAL A 559 -18.20 0.70 20.63
CA VAL A 559 -19.39 1.25 19.97
C VAL A 559 -19.64 2.69 20.42
N ILE A 560 -20.20 3.51 19.54
CA ILE A 560 -20.65 4.87 19.90
C ILE A 560 -22.16 4.85 20.18
N VAL A 561 -22.56 5.41 21.32
CA VAL A 561 -23.93 5.52 21.79
C VAL A 561 -24.24 6.96 22.21
N SER A 562 -25.53 7.28 22.38
CA SER A 562 -25.94 8.55 22.98
C SER A 562 -25.77 8.51 24.50
N LYS A 563 -25.39 9.64 25.12
CA LYS A 563 -25.39 9.82 26.59
C LYS A 563 -26.69 9.34 27.25
N ALA A 564 -27.84 9.63 26.64
CA ALA A 564 -29.15 9.23 27.14
C ALA A 564 -29.36 7.70 27.24
N VAL A 565 -28.55 6.91 26.52
CA VAL A 565 -28.67 5.45 26.48
C VAL A 565 -27.71 4.76 27.46
N ILE A 566 -26.76 5.50 28.06
CA ILE A 566 -25.80 4.94 29.02
C ILE A 566 -26.50 4.33 30.25
N PRO A 567 -27.48 5.00 30.91
CA PRO A 567 -28.19 4.40 32.04
C PRO A 567 -28.85 3.06 31.68
N LEU A 568 -29.42 2.95 30.48
CA LEU A 568 -30.05 1.71 29.98
C LEU A 568 -29.06 0.56 29.79
N ILE A 569 -27.76 0.85 29.63
CA ILE A 569 -26.71 -0.15 29.46
C ILE A 569 -26.17 -0.62 30.82
N GLU A 570 -26.11 0.28 31.81
CA GLU A 570 -25.39 0.05 33.07
C GLU A 570 -26.31 -0.31 34.24
N ASP A 571 -27.58 0.12 34.22
CA ASP A 571 -28.51 -0.11 35.32
C ASP A 571 -29.04 -1.56 35.37
N THR A 572 -28.96 -2.18 36.54
CA THR A 572 -29.53 -3.49 36.88
C THR A 572 -31.04 -3.48 37.10
N ASN A 573 -31.62 -2.31 37.42
CA ASN A 573 -33.04 -2.07 37.75
C ASN A 573 -33.81 -1.33 36.64
N ALA A 574 -33.42 -1.56 35.38
CA ALA A 574 -33.94 -0.82 34.23
C ALA A 574 -35.41 -1.14 33.88
N ASP A 575 -36.34 -0.69 34.71
CA ASP A 575 -37.78 -0.51 34.40
C ASP A 575 -38.10 0.94 33.95
N TYR A 576 -37.09 1.80 33.78
CA TYR A 576 -37.30 3.19 33.34
C TYR A 576 -37.09 3.42 31.83
N CYS A 577 -38.19 3.81 31.20
CA CYS A 577 -38.36 4.77 30.10
C CYS A 577 -37.42 4.70 28.88
N SER A 578 -37.78 3.89 27.88
CA SER A 578 -37.63 4.30 26.46
C SER A 578 -38.46 3.42 25.51
N SER A 579 -39.13 4.06 24.54
CA SER A 579 -39.85 3.41 23.45
C SER A 579 -38.86 2.82 22.42
N LEU A 580 -38.07 1.82 22.83
CA LEU A 580 -37.16 1.11 21.92
C LEU A 580 -37.92 0.05 21.12
N SER A 581 -37.71 0.03 19.80
CA SER A 581 -38.17 -1.06 18.94
C SER A 581 -37.49 -2.38 19.27
N GLU A 582 -38.10 -3.51 18.89
CA GLU A 582 -37.52 -4.85 19.08
C GLU A 582 -36.10 -4.99 18.51
N LYS A 583 -35.83 -4.39 17.35
CA LYS A 583 -34.48 -4.37 16.76
C LYS A 583 -33.46 -3.62 17.62
N GLN A 584 -33.87 -2.53 18.27
CA GLN A 584 -33.00 -1.75 19.16
C GLN A 584 -32.75 -2.50 20.47
N LYS A 585 -33.76 -3.19 21.02
CA LYS A 585 -33.62 -4.06 22.21
C LYS A 585 -32.65 -5.21 21.98
N VAL A 586 -32.66 -5.85 20.81
CA VAL A 586 -31.68 -6.89 20.46
C VAL A 586 -30.25 -6.36 20.55
N LYS A 587 -30.00 -5.13 20.05
CA LYS A 587 -28.68 -4.50 20.13
C LYS A 587 -28.29 -4.13 21.55
N LEU A 588 -29.22 -3.57 22.33
CA LEU A 588 -29.01 -3.24 23.75
C LEU A 588 -28.69 -4.51 24.56
N ASN A 589 -29.51 -5.56 24.40
CA ASN A 589 -29.33 -6.83 25.08
C ASN A 589 -28.01 -7.53 24.70
N ARG A 590 -27.51 -7.33 23.48
CA ARG A 590 -26.16 -7.79 23.10
C ARG A 590 -25.08 -7.12 23.95
N LEU A 591 -25.19 -5.80 24.20
CA LEU A 591 -24.23 -5.08 25.05
C LEU A 591 -24.37 -5.49 26.52
N ARG A 592 -25.60 -5.57 27.04
CA ARG A 592 -25.87 -6.02 28.41
C ARG A 592 -25.36 -7.43 28.67
N ARG A 593 -25.57 -8.38 27.74
CA ARG A 593 -25.00 -9.74 27.82
C ARG A 593 -23.48 -9.74 27.84
N ALA A 594 -22.83 -8.94 27.00
CA ALA A 594 -21.37 -8.82 27.02
C ALA A 594 -20.85 -8.26 28.36
N ARG A 595 -21.67 -7.44 29.02
CA ARG A 595 -21.48 -6.91 30.38
C ARG A 595 -22.09 -7.80 31.48
N LYS A 596 -22.43 -9.07 31.20
CA LYS A 596 -23.14 -10.01 32.11
C LYS A 596 -24.30 -9.38 32.93
N LEU A 597 -25.03 -8.44 32.34
CA LEU A 597 -26.23 -7.84 32.90
C LEU A 597 -27.48 -8.57 32.35
N LYS A 598 -28.57 -8.57 33.13
CA LYS A 598 -29.84 -9.19 32.71
C LYS A 598 -30.41 -8.47 31.47
N PRO A 599 -30.95 -9.21 30.48
CA PRO A 599 -31.59 -8.61 29.30
C PRO A 599 -32.95 -7.98 29.65
N VAL A 600 -33.33 -6.93 28.93
CA VAL A 600 -34.63 -6.23 29.05
C VAL A 600 -35.72 -6.99 28.26
N LYS A 601 -36.95 -7.09 28.79
CA LYS A 601 -38.13 -7.79 28.20
C LYS A 601 -39.36 -6.85 28.12
N GLY A 602 -40.18 -6.89 27.03
CA GLY A 602 -41.56 -6.32 26.97
C GLY A 602 -41.84 -5.07 26.09
N THR A 603 -43.12 -4.84 25.70
CA THR A 603 -43.67 -3.66 24.97
C THR A 603 -44.43 -2.70 25.91
N CYS A 604 -44.20 -1.39 25.79
CA CYS A 604 -44.75 -0.34 26.67
C CYS A 604 -45.96 0.41 26.04
N LYS A 605 -47.01 0.74 26.80
CA LYS A 605 -48.11 1.65 26.41
C LYS A 605 -48.27 2.78 27.45
N LEU A 606 -48.66 3.97 26.99
CA LEU A 606 -48.83 5.20 27.78
C LEU A 606 -50.15 5.21 28.58
N ALA A 607 -50.11 5.81 29.77
CA ALA A 607 -51.22 6.55 30.36
C ALA A 607 -50.77 8.01 30.52
#